data_AF-A0AAU9EI88-F1
#
_entry.id   AF-A0AAU9EI88-F1
#
_cell.length_a   1.000
_cell.length_b   1.000
_cell.length_c   1.000
_cell.angle_alpha   90.00
_cell.angle_beta   90.00
_cell.angle_gamma   90.00
#
_symmetry.space_group_name_H-M   'P 1'
#
loop_
_entity.id
_entity.type
_entity.pdbx_description
1 polymer ?
#
loop_
_entity_poly.entity_id
_entity_poly.type
_entity_poly.pdbx_seq_one_letter_code
_entity_poly.pdbx_strand_id
1 'polypeptide(L)'
;MNREEITALQQCLTVQKQGVPRPIVQVERLMQRHTPEELEAYLGSVRRDYRKKIQHLFEIDPGNPQLDHLVIVIFRLNMAIKLMRERRMAKEAA
;
A
#
# COMPACT_ATOMS: atom_id res chain seq x y z
N MET A 1 4.67 16.10 -2.88
CA MET A 1 3.34 15.91 -2.24
C MET A 1 3.25 16.82 -1.03
N ASN A 2 2.06 17.35 -0.71
CA ASN A 2 1.86 18.13 0.51
C ASN A 2 1.61 17.21 1.73
N ARG A 3 1.57 17.78 2.94
CA ARG A 3 1.39 17.03 4.18
C ARG A 3 0.07 16.26 4.25
N GLU A 4 -1.00 16.83 3.71
CA GLU A 4 -2.33 16.20 3.68
C GLU A 4 -2.36 14.98 2.78
N GLU A 5 -1.75 15.09 1.59
CA GLU A 5 -1.59 13.98 0.64
C GLU A 5 -0.78 12.83 1.27
N ILE A 6 0.31 13.15 1.98
CA ILE A 6 1.13 12.15 2.67
C ILE A 6 0.33 11.47 3.79
N THR A 7 -0.45 12.23 4.55
CA THR A 7 -1.30 11.69 5.63
C THR A 7 -2.37 10.74 5.07
N ALA A 8 -3.08 11.15 4.01
CA ALA A 8 -4.08 10.31 3.35
C ALA A 8 -3.46 9.02 2.77
N LEU A 9 -2.25 9.12 2.21
CA LEU A 9 -1.50 7.98 1.72
C LEU A 9 -1.11 7.02 2.87
N GLN A 10 -0.64 7.54 4.00
CA GLN A 10 -0.31 6.74 5.18
C GLN A 10 -1.54 6.04 5.78
N GLN A 11 -2.70 6.70 5.80
CA GLN A 11 -3.97 6.10 6.22
C GLN A 11 -4.36 4.93 5.31
N CYS A 12 -4.16 5.07 3.99
CA CYS A 12 -4.36 3.98 3.03
C CYS A 12 -3.41 2.81 3.30
N LEU A 13 -2.20 3.07 3.80
CA LEU A 13 -1.17 2.06 4.08
C LEU A 13 -1.15 1.59 5.54
N THR A 14 -2.26 1.72 6.27
CA THR A 14 -2.38 1.28 7.66
C THR A 14 -3.51 0.27 7.81
N VAL A 15 -3.22 -0.84 8.48
CA VAL A 15 -4.19 -1.89 8.82
C VAL A 15 -4.37 -1.96 10.33
N GLN A 16 -5.56 -2.36 10.79
CA GLN A 16 -5.81 -2.61 12.20
C GLN A 16 -5.43 -4.05 12.53
N LYS A 17 -4.52 -4.25 13.48
CA LYS A 17 -4.16 -5.57 13.99
C LYS A 17 -4.39 -5.57 15.49
N GLN A 18 -5.39 -6.34 15.95
CA GLN A 18 -5.77 -6.40 17.37
C GLN A 18 -6.08 -5.01 17.96
N GLY A 19 -6.77 -4.15 17.20
CA GLY A 19 -7.08 -2.78 17.59
C GLY A 19 -5.89 -1.80 17.53
N VAL A 20 -4.69 -2.27 17.17
CA VAL A 20 -3.50 -1.43 17.03
C VAL A 20 -3.26 -1.09 15.55
N PRO A 21 -3.10 0.19 15.20
CA PRO A 21 -2.74 0.59 13.85
C PRO A 21 -1.32 0.11 13.52
N ARG A 22 -1.20 -0.63 12.42
CA ARG A 22 0.07 -1.15 11.91
C ARG A 22 0.28 -0.66 10.47
N PRO A 23 1.34 0.11 10.20
CA PRO A 23 1.66 0.50 8.84
C PRO A 23 2.14 -0.71 8.05
N ILE A 24 1.64 -0.88 6.83
CA ILE A 24 2.17 -1.81 5.83
C ILE A 24 3.53 -1.28 5.36
N VAL A 25 3.60 0.04 5.10
CA VAL A 25 4.79 0.78 4.69
C VAL A 25 4.77 2.14 5.41
N GLN A 26 5.93 2.63 5.86
CA GLN A 26 6.07 3.98 6.43
C GLN A 26 6.38 5.00 5.33
N VAL A 27 5.34 5.70 4.89
CA VAL A 27 5.38 6.65 3.77
C VAL A 27 6.26 7.85 4.08
N GLU A 28 6.06 8.47 5.26
CA GLU A 28 6.76 9.70 5.63
C GLU A 28 8.28 9.53 5.58
N ARG A 29 8.78 8.39 6.07
CA ARG A 29 10.22 8.07 6.03
C ARG A 29 10.74 7.84 4.62
N LEU A 30 9.95 7.18 3.76
CA LEU A 30 10.36 6.93 2.38
C LEU A 30 10.38 8.23 1.57
N MET A 31 9.37 9.08 1.76
CA MET A 31 9.25 10.37 1.06
C MET A 31 10.35 11.38 1.43
N GLN A 32 11.08 11.17 2.53
CA GLN A 32 12.27 11.98 2.86
C GLN A 32 13.45 11.70 1.93
N ARG A 33 13.48 10.54 1.27
CA ARG A 33 14.64 10.05 0.49
C ARG A 33 14.30 9.68 -0.94
N HIS A 34 13.02 9.60 -1.27
CA HIS A 34 12.52 9.10 -2.54
C HIS A 34 11.47 10.01 -3.14
N THR A 35 11.42 10.05 -4.46
CA THR A 35 10.36 10.76 -5.19
C THR A 35 9.02 10.03 -5.06
N PRO A 36 7.88 10.72 -5.30
CA PRO A 36 6.58 10.05 -5.38
C PRO A 36 6.56 8.91 -6.40
N GLU A 37 7.25 9.05 -7.52
CA GLU A 37 7.31 8.04 -8.58
C GLU A 37 8.09 6.79 -8.14
N GLU A 38 9.21 6.99 -7.44
CA GLU A 38 9.97 5.90 -6.82
C GLU A 38 9.15 5.17 -5.76
N LEU A 39 8.40 5.92 -4.95
CA LEU A 39 7.47 5.33 -3.98
C LEU A 39 6.35 4.53 -4.68
N GLU A 40 5.75 5.06 -5.75
CA GLU A 40 4.73 4.34 -6.53
C GLU A 40 5.28 3.01 -7.06
N ALA A 41 6.48 3.05 -7.65
CA ALA A 41 7.17 1.87 -8.16
C ALA A 41 7.45 0.85 -7.04
N TYR A 42 7.92 1.32 -5.88
CA TYR A 42 8.16 0.50 -4.70
C TYR A 42 6.87 -0.16 -4.20
N LEU A 43 5.78 0.58 -4.03
CA LEU A 43 4.48 0.03 -3.63
C LEU A 43 3.97 -0.99 -4.66
N GLY A 44 4.25 -0.76 -5.95
CA GLY A 44 3.99 -1.71 -7.01
C GLY A 44 4.72 -3.04 -6.84
N SER A 45 6.01 -3.00 -6.45
CA SER A 45 6.81 -4.18 -6.10
C SER A 45 6.25 -4.90 -4.87
N VAL A 46 6.01 -4.16 -3.79
CA VAL A 46 5.44 -4.71 -2.54
C VAL A 46 4.12 -5.44 -2.83
N ARG A 47 3.24 -4.84 -3.63
CA ARG A 47 1.97 -5.47 -4.04
C ARG A 47 2.19 -6.77 -4.81
N ARG A 48 3.17 -6.83 -5.71
CA ARG A 48 3.49 -8.07 -6.46
C ARG A 48 3.95 -9.17 -5.51
N ASP A 49 4.77 -8.84 -4.52
CA ASP A 49 5.26 -9.82 -3.55
C ASP A 49 4.13 -10.36 -2.66
N TYR A 50 3.21 -9.49 -2.22
CA TYR A 50 2.01 -9.93 -1.50
C TYR A 50 1.09 -10.80 -2.36
N ARG A 51 0.94 -10.53 -3.66
CA ARG A 51 0.18 -11.41 -4.57
C ARG A 51 0.78 -12.80 -4.67
N LYS A 52 2.11 -12.89 -4.84
CA LYS A 52 2.83 -14.17 -4.86
C LYS A 52 2.62 -14.93 -3.55
N LYS A 53 2.68 -14.22 -2.42
CA LYS A 53 2.44 -14.83 -1.10
C LYS A 53 1.02 -15.38 -0.95
N ILE A 54 0.01 -14.67 -1.46
CA ILE A 54 -1.37 -15.18 -1.48
C ILE A 54 -1.46 -16.45 -2.32
N GLN A 55 -0.93 -16.42 -3.56
CA GLN A 55 -0.98 -17.57 -4.46
C GLN A 55 -0.35 -18.80 -3.81
N HIS A 56 0.86 -18.64 -3.28
CA HIS A 56 1.57 -19.73 -2.60
C HIS A 56 0.80 -20.25 -1.38
N LEU A 57 0.27 -19.36 -0.53
CA LEU A 57 -0.46 -19.78 0.66
C LEU A 57 -1.78 -20.47 0.30
N PHE A 58 -2.49 -19.97 -0.70
CA PHE A 58 -3.74 -20.55 -1.18
C PHE A 58 -3.55 -21.94 -1.78
N GLU A 59 -2.44 -22.17 -2.50
CA GLU A 59 -2.09 -23.49 -3.03
C GLU A 59 -1.83 -24.53 -1.92
N ILE A 60 -1.27 -24.10 -0.77
CA ILE A 60 -0.93 -24.97 0.35
C ILE A 60 -2.14 -25.20 1.27
N ASP A 61 -2.82 -24.12 1.63
CA ASP A 61 -3.91 -24.10 2.60
C ASP A 61 -4.92 -22.98 2.23
N PRO A 62 -5.94 -23.31 1.42
CA PRO A 62 -7.00 -22.36 1.05
C PRO A 62 -7.80 -21.83 2.24
N GLY A 63 -7.80 -22.53 3.38
CA GLY A 63 -8.54 -22.16 4.59
C GLY A 63 -7.72 -21.27 5.54
N ASN A 64 -6.49 -20.90 5.17
CA ASN A 64 -5.61 -20.19 6.07
C ASN A 64 -6.15 -18.78 6.39
N PRO A 65 -6.39 -18.43 7.67
CA PRO A 65 -6.92 -17.11 8.03
C PRO A 65 -5.94 -15.96 7.72
N GLN A 66 -4.67 -16.25 7.43
CA GLN A 66 -3.73 -15.24 6.96
C GLN A 66 -4.08 -14.73 5.55
N LEU A 67 -4.82 -15.48 4.73
CA LEU A 67 -5.28 -15.04 3.41
C LEU A 67 -6.13 -13.77 3.51
N ASP A 68 -7.06 -13.70 4.46
CA ASP A 68 -7.91 -12.52 4.68
C ASP A 68 -7.06 -11.27 4.98
N HIS A 69 -6.04 -11.44 5.81
CA HIS A 69 -5.11 -10.36 6.12
C HIS A 69 -4.34 -9.90 4.87
N LEU A 70 -3.86 -10.84 4.06
CA LEU A 70 -3.12 -10.53 2.84
C LEU A 70 -4.01 -9.83 1.80
N VAL A 71 -5.28 -10.23 1.67
CA VAL A 71 -6.26 -9.56 0.80
C VAL A 71 -6.46 -8.10 1.23
N ILE A 72 -6.63 -7.85 2.53
CA ILE A 72 -6.73 -6.49 3.08
C ILE A 72 -5.48 -5.67 2.73
N VAL A 73 -4.29 -6.24 2.93
CA VAL A 73 -3.01 -5.56 2.61
C VAL A 73 -2.94 -5.20 1.13
N ILE A 74 -3.30 -6.10 0.22
CA ILE A 74 -3.32 -5.82 -1.23
C ILE A 74 -4.34 -4.73 -1.57
N PHE A 75 -5.52 -4.77 -0.98
CA PHE A 75 -6.55 -3.76 -1.20
C PHE A 75 -6.05 -2.37 -0.79
N ARG A 76 -5.44 -2.26 0.39
CA ARG A 76 -4.81 -1.05 0.93
C ARG A 76 -3.69 -0.52 0.01
N LEU A 77 -2.82 -1.41 -0.49
CA LEU A 77 -1.78 -1.05 -1.46
C LEU A 77 -2.36 -0.53 -2.78
N ASN A 78 -3.44 -1.14 -3.29
CA ASN A 78 -4.10 -0.66 -4.51
C ASN A 78 -4.70 0.74 -4.32
N MET A 79 -5.35 0.98 -3.18
CA MET A 79 -5.88 2.31 -2.84
C MET A 79 -4.77 3.36 -2.78
N ALA A 80 -3.65 3.04 -2.12
CA ALA A 80 -2.50 3.92 -2.02
C ALA A 80 -1.93 4.30 -3.40
N ILE A 81 -1.69 3.30 -4.26
CA ILE A 81 -1.19 3.51 -5.63
C ILE A 81 -2.20 4.34 -6.44
N LYS A 82 -3.49 4.03 -6.35
CA LYS A 82 -4.55 4.77 -7.05
C LYS A 82 -4.56 6.24 -6.62
N LEU A 83 -4.52 6.51 -5.32
CA LEU A 83 -4.48 7.87 -4.77
C LEU A 83 -3.27 8.65 -5.32
N MET A 84 -2.09 8.04 -5.37
CA MET A 84 -0.89 8.68 -5.91
C MET A 84 -1.07 9.06 -7.40
N ARG A 85 -1.64 8.15 -8.19
CA ARG A 85 -1.90 8.39 -9.61
C ARG A 85 -2.91 9.51 -9.86
N GLU A 86 -4.01 9.53 -9.12
CA GLU A 86 -5.04 10.58 -9.23
C GLU A 86 -4.46 11.95 -8.87
N ARG A 87 -3.62 12.01 -7.82
CA ARG A 87 -2.96 13.27 -7.42
C ARG A 87 -1.93 13.74 -8.44
N ARG A 88 -1.22 12.83 -9.10
CA ARG A 88 -0.30 13.18 -10.19
C ARG A 88 -1.06 13.75 -11.39
N MET A 89 -2.09 13.06 -11.86
CA MET A 89 -2.93 13.52 -12.98
C MET A 89 -3.58 14.88 -12.70
N ALA A 90 -4.06 15.10 -11.47
CA ALA A 90 -4.64 16.38 -11.08
C ALA A 90 -3.63 17.54 -11.12
N LYS A 91 -2.34 17.27 -10.90
CA LYS A 91 -1.26 18.26 -10.99
C LYS A 91 -0.81 18.51 -12.42
N GLU A 92 -0.86 17.50 -13.27
CA GLU A 92 -0.54 17.62 -14.70
C GLU A 92 -1.63 18.39 -15.47
N ALA A 93 -2.87 18.38 -14.97
CA ALA A 93 -4.01 19.07 -15.56
C ALA A 93 -4.22 20.52 -15.09
N ALA A 94 -3.45 20.98 -14.10
CA ALA A 94 -3.54 22.32 -13.49
C ALA A 94 -2.41 23.22 -13.99
#